data_AF-A0A953NLG9-F1
#
_entry.id   AF-A0A953NLG9-F1
#
_cell.length_a   1.000
_cell.length_b   1.000
_cell.length_c   1.000
_cell.angle_alpha   90.00
_cell.angle_beta   90.00
_cell.angle_gamma   90.00
#
_symmetry.space_group_name_H-M   'P 1'
#
loop_
_entity.id
_entity.type
_entity.pdbx_description
1 polymer ?
#
loop_
_entity_poly.entity_id
_entity_poly.type
_entity_poly.pdbx_seq_one_letter_code
_entity_poly.pdbx_strand_id
1 'polypeptide(L)'
;MNPFDMIPTMIMPNMVPIIVDIEDDEEDRQKGSFEGKGQFNEVNRILNKIEKNNPEIFVLLKMYNMPYPVARRLVRRIIRLTLNYQK
;
A
#
# COMPACT_ATOMS: atom_id res chain seq x y z
N MET A 1 33.96 30.91 25.13
CA MET A 1 33.75 29.68 24.33
C MET A 1 32.52 29.02 24.91
N ASN A 2 31.41 28.98 24.16
CA ASN A 2 30.13 28.51 24.70
C ASN A 2 30.09 26.98 24.64
N PRO A 3 29.56 26.29 25.67
CA PRO A 3 29.54 24.83 25.74
C PRO A 3 28.65 24.16 24.66
N PHE A 4 27.88 24.94 23.90
CA PHE A 4 27.01 24.44 22.82
C PHE A 4 27.72 24.33 21.46
N ASP A 5 28.91 24.90 21.30
CA ASP A 5 29.63 24.94 20.01
C ASP A 5 30.41 23.63 19.71
N MET A 6 30.33 22.62 20.58
CA MET A 6 31.15 21.39 20.51
C MET A 6 30.38 20.12 20.18
N ILE A 7 29.10 20.19 19.80
CA ILE A 7 28.34 18.99 19.40
C ILE A 7 28.59 18.75 17.91
N PRO A 8 29.34 17.70 17.50
CA PRO A 8 29.51 17.41 16.09
C PRO A 8 28.14 17.06 15.51
N THR A 9 27.70 17.80 14.49
CA THR A 9 26.52 17.43 13.69
C THR A 9 26.85 16.17 12.90
N MET A 10 26.67 15.01 13.52
CA MET A 10 26.66 13.76 12.79
C MET A 10 25.51 13.84 11.79
N ILE A 11 25.85 13.88 10.50
CA ILE A 11 24.90 13.68 9.41
C ILE A 11 24.30 12.29 9.62
N MET A 12 23.10 12.22 10.18
CA MET A 12 22.35 10.97 10.26
C MET A 12 22.12 10.52 8.82
N PRO A 13 22.57 9.31 8.42
CA PRO A 13 22.17 8.77 7.13
C PRO A 13 20.64 8.74 7.11
N ASN A 14 20.06 9.15 5.99
CA ASN A 14 18.62 9.20 5.79
C ASN A 14 18.05 7.79 6.02
N MET A 15 17.49 7.54 7.20
CA MET A 15 16.83 6.29 7.55
C MET A 15 15.48 6.28 6.85
N VAL A 16 15.48 6.15 5.52
CA VAL A 16 14.30 5.69 4.82
C VAL A 16 14.08 4.27 5.37
N PRO A 17 12.94 3.96 6.00
CA PRO A 17 12.67 2.60 6.37
C PRO A 17 12.76 1.78 5.09
N ILE A 18 13.67 0.80 5.07
CA ILE A 18 13.56 -0.34 4.18
C ILE A 18 12.22 -0.94 4.58
N ILE A 19 11.15 -0.55 3.88
CA ILE A 19 9.94 -1.33 3.86
C ILE A 19 10.38 -2.59 3.16
N VAL A 20 10.82 -3.54 3.98
CA VAL A 20 11.12 -4.88 3.57
C VAL A 20 9.92 -5.30 2.74
N ASP A 21 10.18 -5.70 1.49
CA ASP A 21 9.26 -6.41 0.62
C ASP A 21 8.93 -7.78 1.28
N ILE A 22 8.30 -7.74 2.45
CA ILE A 22 7.80 -8.93 3.15
C ILE A 22 6.56 -9.34 2.37
N GLU A 23 6.81 -10.22 1.41
CA GLU A 23 5.98 -11.37 1.04
C GLU A 23 4.49 -11.10 0.88
N ASP A 24 4.00 -10.93 -0.36
CA ASP A 24 2.57 -11.02 -0.60
C ASP A 24 2.21 -11.44 -2.04
N ASP A 25 3.02 -12.32 -2.63
CA ASP A 25 2.75 -12.90 -3.95
C ASP A 25 2.40 -14.41 -3.90
N GLU A 26 2.25 -14.99 -2.70
CA GLU A 26 1.87 -16.41 -2.53
C GLU A 26 0.36 -16.62 -2.35
N GLU A 27 -0.41 -15.64 -1.84
CA GLU A 27 -1.87 -15.79 -1.68
C GLU A 27 -2.64 -15.82 -3.01
N ASP A 28 -2.15 -15.14 -4.05
CA ASP A 28 -2.84 -15.02 -5.34
C ASP A 28 -2.61 -16.24 -6.27
N ARG A 29 -1.66 -17.13 -5.97
CA ARG A 29 -1.41 -18.34 -6.78
C ARG A 29 -2.33 -19.52 -6.44
N GLN A 30 -2.97 -19.53 -5.28
CA GLN A 30 -3.77 -20.67 -4.81
C GLN A 30 -5.24 -20.31 -4.60
N LYS A 31 -5.97 -20.05 -5.69
CA LYS A 31 -7.41 -20.38 -5.76
C LYS A 31 -7.87 -20.57 -7.19
N GLY A 32 -7.51 -21.73 -7.75
CA GLY A 32 -8.02 -22.27 -9.02
C GLY A 32 -9.51 -22.68 -9.00
N SER A 33 -10.34 -22.08 -8.15
CA SER A 33 -11.79 -22.25 -8.20
C SER A 33 -12.40 -21.22 -9.17
N PHE A 34 -13.37 -21.62 -9.98
CA PHE A 34 -14.07 -20.74 -10.92
C PHE A 34 -14.66 -19.48 -10.23
N GLU A 35 -15.12 -19.61 -8.98
CA GLU A 35 -15.62 -18.51 -8.14
C GLU A 35 -14.52 -17.50 -7.74
N GLY A 36 -13.30 -17.98 -7.48
CA GLY A 36 -12.15 -17.13 -7.13
C GLY A 36 -11.72 -16.21 -8.27
N LYS A 37 -11.85 -16.67 -9.52
CA LYS A 37 -11.54 -15.86 -10.72
C LYS A 37 -12.53 -14.70 -10.90
N GLY A 38 -13.82 -14.93 -10.66
CA GLY A 38 -14.84 -13.89 -10.73
C GLY A 38 -14.60 -12.79 -9.69
N GLN A 39 -14.30 -13.18 -8.45
CA GLN A 39 -14.03 -12.24 -7.37
C GLN A 39 -12.75 -11.43 -7.61
N PHE A 40 -11.67 -12.07 -8.08
CA PHE A 40 -10.42 -11.37 -8.43
C PHE A 40 -10.64 -10.31 -9.51
N ASN A 41 -11.42 -10.64 -10.55
CA ASN A 41 -11.76 -9.69 -11.60
C ASN A 41 -12.57 -8.50 -11.07
N GLU A 42 -13.52 -8.73 -10.16
CA GLU A 42 -14.31 -7.64 -9.59
C GLU A 42 -13.47 -6.74 -8.67
N VAL A 43 -12.56 -7.31 -7.86
CA VAL A 43 -11.61 -6.53 -7.05
C VAL A 43 -10.79 -5.58 -7.91
N ASN A 44 -10.19 -6.09 -9.00
CA ASN A 44 -9.39 -5.28 -9.91
C ASN A 44 -10.24 -4.23 -10.65
N ARG A 45 -11.47 -4.58 -11.04
CA ARG A 45 -12.40 -3.65 -11.68
C ARG A 45 -12.76 -2.49 -10.75
N ILE A 46 -13.06 -2.77 -9.48
CA ILE A 46 -13.36 -1.74 -8.48
C ILE A 46 -12.12 -0.88 -8.23
N LEU A 47 -10.95 -1.49 -8.04
CA LEU A 47 -9.70 -0.76 -7.83
C LEU A 47 -9.43 0.22 -8.99
N ASN A 48 -9.54 -0.24 -10.23
CA ASN A 48 -9.35 0.61 -11.41
C ASN A 48 -10.39 1.74 -11.50
N LYS A 49 -11.64 1.52 -11.05
CA LYS A 49 -12.66 2.57 -10.97
C LYS A 49 -12.31 3.61 -9.90
N ILE A 50 -11.79 3.18 -8.75
CA ILE A 50 -11.34 4.11 -7.69
C ILE A 50 -10.16 4.94 -8.20
N GLU A 51 -9.18 4.32 -8.87
CA GLU A 51 -8.03 5.02 -9.45
C GLU A 51 -8.44 6.10 -10.46
N LYS A 52 -9.43 5.80 -11.30
CA LYS A 52 -9.91 6.74 -12.33
C LYS A 52 -10.81 7.84 -11.78
N ASN A 53 -11.73 7.48 -10.88
CA ASN A 53 -12.81 8.38 -10.48
C ASN A 53 -12.54 9.09 -9.15
N ASN A 54 -11.65 8.55 -8.30
CA ASN A 54 -11.34 9.06 -6.97
C ASN A 54 -9.81 9.05 -6.71
N PRO A 55 -9.00 9.69 -7.57
CA PRO A 55 -7.53 9.70 -7.42
C PRO A 55 -7.07 10.38 -6.12
N GLU A 56 -7.90 11.26 -5.55
CA GLU A 56 -7.68 11.98 -4.29
C GLU A 56 -7.28 11.05 -3.14
N ILE A 57 -7.80 9.81 -3.12
CA ILE A 57 -7.47 8.81 -2.09
C ILE A 57 -5.96 8.48 -2.13
N PHE A 58 -5.40 8.31 -3.32
CA PHE A 58 -3.98 8.00 -3.47
C PHE A 58 -3.10 9.23 -3.23
N VAL A 59 -3.59 10.43 -3.55
CA VAL A 59 -2.93 11.69 -3.20
C VAL A 59 -2.86 11.85 -1.68
N LEU A 60 -3.97 11.62 -0.98
CA LEU A 60 -4.05 11.67 0.48
C LEU A 60 -3.08 10.66 1.13
N LEU A 61 -3.09 9.40 0.68
CA LEU A 61 -2.17 8.39 1.20
C LEU A 61 -0.70 8.75 0.95
N LYS A 62 -0.40 9.37 -0.19
CA LYS A 62 0.94 9.91 -0.48
C LYS A 62 1.34 11.01 0.50
N MET A 63 0.41 11.88 0.91
CA MET A 63 0.68 12.91 1.94
C MET A 63 1.01 12.29 3.30
N TYR A 64 0.49 11.09 3.59
CA TYR A 64 0.87 10.29 4.76
C TYR A 64 2.15 9.46 4.55
N ASN A 65 3.00 9.84 3.59
CA ASN A 65 4.24 9.14 3.23
C ASN A 65 4.05 7.69 2.77
N MET A 66 2.88 7.34 2.22
CA MET A 66 2.64 6.02 1.64
C MET A 66 2.93 6.02 0.13
N PRO A 67 3.93 5.26 -0.35
CA PRO A 67 4.18 5.14 -1.78
C PRO A 67 2.98 4.50 -2.50
N TYR A 68 2.73 4.94 -3.73
CA TYR A 68 1.60 4.46 -4.54
C TYR A 68 1.49 2.92 -4.62
N PRO A 69 2.58 2.13 -4.81
CA PRO A 69 2.48 0.68 -4.81
C PRO A 69 1.89 0.09 -3.52
N VAL A 70 2.30 0.64 -2.37
CA VAL A 70 1.82 0.22 -1.04
C VAL A 70 0.37 0.63 -0.85
N ALA A 71 0.03 1.88 -1.19
CA ALA A 71 -1.34 2.39 -1.14
C ALA A 71 -2.29 1.57 -2.01
N ARG A 72 -1.87 1.23 -3.24
CA ARG A 72 -2.64 0.40 -4.17
C ARG A 72 -2.86 -1.00 -3.65
N ARG A 73 -1.86 -1.61 -3.00
CA ARG A 73 -1.99 -2.92 -2.35
C ARG A 73 -2.97 -2.87 -1.18
N LEU A 74 -2.88 -1.83 -0.35
CA LEU A 74 -3.78 -1.61 0.78
C LEU A 74 -5.24 -1.47 0.31
N VAL A 75 -5.50 -0.60 -0.67
CA VAL A 75 -6.84 -0.40 -1.23
C VAL A 75 -7.38 -1.69 -1.85
N ARG A 76 -6.54 -2.45 -2.57
CA ARG A 76 -6.91 -3.79 -3.08
C ARG A 76 -7.37 -4.73 -1.96
N ARG A 77 -6.65 -4.78 -0.85
CA ARG A 77 -7.01 -5.63 0.31
C ARG A 77 -8.34 -5.20 0.93
N ILE A 78 -8.56 -3.90 1.09
CA ILE A 78 -9.82 -3.37 1.62
C ILE A 78 -10.99 -3.79 0.73
N ILE A 79 -10.88 -3.62 -0.59
CA ILE A 79 -11.92 -4.06 -1.53
C ILE A 79 -12.19 -5.56 -1.38
N ARG A 80 -11.14 -6.39 -1.38
CA ARG A 80 -11.26 -7.86 -1.23
C ARG A 80 -11.97 -8.23 0.07
N LEU A 81 -11.58 -7.60 1.17
CA LEU A 81 -12.17 -7.82 2.49
C LEU A 81 -13.66 -7.43 2.48
N THR A 82 -13.99 -6.23 2.00
CA THR A 82 -15.37 -5.74 1.92
C THR A 82 -16.26 -6.68 1.10
N LEU A 83 -15.80 -7.14 -0.06
CA LEU A 83 -16.55 -8.09 -0.89
C LEU A 83 -16.73 -9.45 -0.21
N ASN A 84 -15.79 -9.89 0.63
CA ASN A 84 -15.95 -11.13 1.40
C ASN A 84 -17.07 -11.02 2.44
N TYR A 85 -17.27 -9.85 3.05
CA TYR A 85 -18.32 -9.61 4.05
C TYR A 85 -19.70 -9.28 3.45
N GLN A 86 -19.79 -9.09 2.13
CA GLN A 86 -21.07 -8.86 1.43
C GLN A 86 -21.82 -10.16 1.09
N LYS A 87 -21.23 -11.33 1.36
CA LYS A 87 -21.87 -12.64 1.19
C LYS A 87 -22.81 -12.93 2.36
#